data_AF-A0A380BAQ3-F1
#
_entry.id   AF-A0A380BAQ3-F1
#
_cell.length_a   1.000
_cell.length_b   1.000
_cell.length_c   1.000
_cell.angle_alpha   90.00
_cell.angle_beta   90.00
_cell.angle_gamma   90.00
#
_symmetry.space_group_name_H-M   'P 1'
#
loop_
_entity.id
_entity.type
_entity.pdbx_description
1 polymer ?
#
loop_
_entity_poly.entity_id
_entity_poly.type
_entity_poly.pdbx_seq_one_letter_code
_entity_poly.pdbx_strand_id
1 'polypeptide(L)'
;MIFESKQILYSLEDNWDELVSITFINAENYLSLSSLAYEDEIGVEINDQTNCVSVLKSDFKYECVESSMRFTIANPIIQHNIPDLKFVVNFSTRDADKLKSAVIALVGKQ
;
A
#
# COMPACT_ATOMS: atom_id res chain seq x y z
N MET A 1 3.02 4.22 12.13
CA MET A 1 1.67 3.67 12.41
C MET A 1 1.71 2.15 12.34
N ILE A 2 0.91 1.43 13.13
CA ILE A 2 0.74 -0.04 13.02
C ILE A 2 -0.72 -0.33 12.66
N PHE A 3 -0.95 -1.14 11.62
CA PHE A 3 -2.27 -1.56 11.14
C PHE A 3 -2.38 -3.09 11.23
N GLU A 4 -3.37 -3.56 12.00
CA GLU A 4 -3.64 -4.99 12.18
C GLU A 4 -4.65 -5.47 11.14
N SER A 5 -4.20 -6.00 10.01
CA SER A 5 -5.11 -6.43 8.95
C SER A 5 -5.84 -7.73 9.32
N LYS A 6 -7.16 -7.73 9.14
CA LYS A 6 -8.01 -8.93 9.21
C LYS A 6 -8.33 -9.50 7.84
N GLN A 7 -8.25 -8.68 6.80
CA GLN A 7 -8.55 -9.03 5.42
C GLN A 7 -7.71 -8.18 4.48
N ILE A 8 -7.23 -8.79 3.40
CA ILE A 8 -6.55 -8.09 2.31
C ILE A 8 -7.36 -8.27 1.04
N LEU A 9 -7.75 -7.15 0.42
CA LEU A 9 -8.33 -7.12 -0.90
C LEU A 9 -7.27 -6.74 -1.92
N TYR A 10 -7.30 -7.41 -3.06
CA TYR A 10 -6.39 -7.19 -4.17
C TYR A 10 -7.24 -6.86 -5.39
N SER A 11 -6.98 -5.73 -6.03
CA SER A 11 -7.47 -5.45 -7.38
C SER A 11 -6.25 -5.51 -8.30
N LEU A 12 -6.14 -6.63 -9.00
CA LEU A 12 -5.07 -6.95 -9.94
C LEU A 12 -5.77 -7.34 -11.25
N GLU A 13 -6.07 -6.34 -12.09
CA GLU A 13 -6.75 -6.42 -13.42
C GLU A 13 -8.28 -6.66 -13.38
N ASP A 14 -9.14 -6.16 -14.29
CA ASP A 14 -9.08 -6.06 -15.76
C ASP A 14 -10.11 -5.00 -16.25
N ASN A 15 -9.69 -3.74 -16.42
CA ASN A 15 -10.44 -2.71 -17.16
C ASN A 15 -9.53 -1.49 -17.41
N TRP A 16 -9.24 -1.24 -18.70
CA TRP A 16 -8.76 -0.04 -19.42
C TRP A 16 -7.73 0.95 -18.80
N ASP A 17 -7.50 0.98 -17.48
CA ASP A 17 -6.64 1.93 -16.77
C ASP A 17 -5.54 1.29 -15.90
N GLU A 18 -5.29 -0.03 -16.00
CA GLU A 18 -4.11 -0.70 -15.41
C GLU A 18 -3.81 -0.35 -13.93
N LEU A 19 -4.86 -0.27 -13.09
CA LEU A 19 -4.75 0.02 -11.66
C LEU A 19 -4.36 -1.25 -10.87
N VAL A 20 -3.25 -1.17 -10.13
CA VAL A 20 -2.89 -2.13 -9.08
C VAL A 20 -3.29 -1.54 -7.73
N SER A 21 -4.07 -2.27 -6.94
CA SER A 21 -4.38 -1.85 -5.56
C SER A 21 -4.37 -2.99 -4.54
N ILE A 22 -3.98 -2.63 -3.32
CA ILE A 22 -3.90 -3.50 -2.15
C ILE A 22 -4.57 -2.76 -0.99
N THR A 23 -5.68 -3.29 -0.51
CA THR A 23 -6.42 -2.70 0.61
C THR A 23 -6.41 -3.64 1.80
N PHE A 24 -5.86 -3.16 2.92
CA PHE A 24 -5.87 -3.83 4.21
C PHE A 24 -7.06 -3.36 5.02
N ILE A 25 -7.85 -4.28 5.56
CA ILE A 25 -9.12 -3.98 6.24
C ILE A 25 -9.09 -4.53 7.66
N ASN A 26 -9.57 -3.71 8.60
CA ASN A 26 -9.82 -4.10 9.98
C ASN A 26 -11.09 -3.44 10.51
N ALA A 27 -12.17 -4.22 10.60
CA ALA A 27 -13.51 -3.73 10.90
C ALA A 27 -13.91 -2.59 9.94
N GLU A 28 -14.14 -1.39 10.46
CA GLU A 28 -14.52 -0.20 9.67
C GLU A 28 -13.32 0.59 9.15
N ASN A 29 -12.10 0.24 9.56
CA ASN A 29 -10.88 0.94 9.15
C ASN A 29 -10.22 0.24 7.95
N TYR A 30 -9.57 1.03 7.11
CA TYR A 30 -8.75 0.51 6.02
C TYR A 30 -7.49 1.33 5.77
N LEU A 31 -6.50 0.66 5.19
CA LEU A 31 -5.31 1.25 4.59
C LEU A 31 -5.26 0.77 3.14
N SER A 32 -5.24 1.68 2.18
CA SER A 32 -5.17 1.33 0.77
C SER A 32 -3.87 1.82 0.15
N LEU A 33 -3.26 0.98 -0.67
CA LEU A 33 -2.17 1.30 -1.56
C LEU A 33 -2.65 1.16 -2.99
N SER A 34 -2.37 2.14 -3.85
CA SER A 34 -2.78 2.09 -5.25
C SER A 34 -1.73 2.71 -6.16
N SER A 35 -1.62 2.19 -7.38
CA SER A 35 -0.78 2.76 -8.44
C SER A 35 -1.36 2.43 -9.81
N LEU A 36 -1.34 3.39 -10.71
CA LEU A 36 -1.64 3.18 -12.13
C LEU A 36 -0.36 2.72 -12.83
N ALA A 37 -0.46 1.77 -13.77
CA ALA A 37 0.73 1.18 -14.38
C ALA A 37 1.57 2.18 -15.20
N TYR A 38 0.95 3.20 -15.79
CA TYR A 38 1.62 4.25 -16.56
C TYR A 38 2.17 5.40 -15.70
N GLU A 39 1.82 5.44 -14.41
CA GLU A 39 2.24 6.48 -13.49
C GLU A 39 3.40 6.00 -12.62
N ASP A 40 4.30 6.91 -12.27
CA ASP A 40 5.41 6.63 -11.35
C ASP A 40 5.04 6.86 -9.88
N GLU A 41 3.75 7.08 -9.59
CA GLU A 41 3.24 7.39 -8.26
C GLU A 41 2.53 6.21 -7.59
N ILE A 42 2.64 6.16 -6.27
CA ILE A 42 1.85 5.31 -5.38
C ILE A 42 1.02 6.23 -4.49
N GLY A 43 -0.29 6.04 -4.54
CA GLY A 43 -1.23 6.60 -3.59
C GLY A 43 -1.33 5.73 -2.34
N VAL A 44 -1.37 6.36 -1.18
CA VAL A 44 -1.66 5.76 0.11
C VAL A 44 -2.84 6.49 0.73
N GLU A 45 -3.85 5.73 1.19
CA GLU A 45 -5.07 6.27 1.78
C GLU A 45 -5.41 5.53 3.09
N ILE A 46 -5.90 6.26 4.10
CA ILE A 46 -6.30 5.69 5.39
C ILE A 46 -7.73 6.14 5.70
N ASN A 47 -8.67 5.19 5.79
CA ASN A 47 -10.09 5.37 6.15
C ASN A 47 -10.93 6.29 5.25
N ASP A 48 -10.36 7.31 4.64
CA ASP A 48 -10.99 8.23 3.70
C ASP A 48 -9.94 8.93 2.83
N GLN A 49 -10.41 9.59 1.76
CA GLN A 49 -9.58 10.35 0.82
C GLN A 49 -8.91 11.60 1.42
N THR A 50 -9.27 12.01 2.64
CA THR A 50 -8.70 13.19 3.30
C THR A 50 -7.43 12.87 4.09
N ASN A 51 -7.19 11.60 4.41
CA ASN A 51 -5.95 11.09 4.98
C ASN A 51 -5.19 10.34 3.88
N CYS A 52 -4.43 11.08 3.08
CA CYS A 52 -3.75 10.52 1.93
C CYS A 52 -2.32 11.04 1.74
N VAL A 53 -1.50 10.23 1.08
CA VAL A 53 -0.15 10.57 0.63
C VAL A 53 0.01 10.09 -0.81
N SER A 54 0.63 10.91 -1.66
CA SER A 54 1.18 10.46 -2.95
C SER A 54 2.70 10.54 -2.91
N VAL A 55 3.37 9.56 -3.49
CA VAL A 55 4.83 9.46 -3.53
C VAL A 55 5.30 8.74 -4.79
N LEU A 56 6.50 9.07 -5.27
CA LEU A 56 7.15 8.32 -6.33
C LEU A 56 7.49 6.87 -5.90
N LYS A 57 7.35 5.91 -6.81
CA LYS A 57 7.74 4.50 -6.63
C LYS A 57 9.20 4.36 -6.16
N SER A 58 10.10 5.25 -6.61
CA SER A 58 11.51 5.29 -6.19
C SER A 58 11.71 5.61 -4.71
N ASP A 59 10.80 6.39 -4.13
CA ASP A 59 10.83 6.86 -2.75
C ASP A 59 9.91 6.04 -1.82
N PHE A 60 9.18 5.05 -2.37
CA PHE A 60 8.40 4.08 -1.61
C PHE A 60 9.19 2.79 -1.38
N LYS A 61 9.52 2.49 -0.12
CA LYS A 61 10.28 1.30 0.28
C LYS A 61 9.43 0.37 1.11
N TYR A 62 9.67 -0.93 0.95
CA TYR A 62 9.00 -1.95 1.74
C TYR A 62 9.95 -3.06 2.20
N GLU A 63 9.66 -3.65 3.35
CA GLU A 63 10.36 -4.80 3.92
C GLU A 63 9.33 -5.82 4.40
N CYS A 64 9.51 -7.09 4.04
CA CYS A 64 8.69 -8.19 4.55
C CYS A 64 9.46 -8.94 5.64
N VAL A 65 8.89 -9.00 6.84
CA VAL A 65 9.46 -9.71 8.00
C VAL A 65 8.37 -10.60 8.58
N GLU A 66 8.49 -11.91 8.40
CA GLU A 66 7.53 -12.91 8.88
C GLU A 66 6.08 -12.61 8.44
N SER A 67 5.23 -12.18 9.37
CA SER A 67 3.82 -11.84 9.19
C SER A 67 3.56 -10.33 9.18
N SER A 68 4.58 -9.53 8.89
CA SER A 68 4.54 -8.08 8.92
C SER A 68 5.20 -7.49 7.68
N MET A 69 4.59 -6.43 7.13
CA MET A 69 5.15 -5.66 6.04
C MET A 69 5.32 -4.22 6.50
N ARG A 70 6.54 -3.72 6.39
CA ARG A 70 6.90 -2.36 6.78
C ARG A 70 7.02 -1.53 5.52
N PHE A 71 6.36 -0.40 5.49
CA PHE A 71 6.42 0.57 4.41
C PHE A 71 7.05 1.86 4.91
N THR A 72 7.90 2.45 4.09
CA THR A 72 8.55 3.74 4.36
C THR A 72 8.42 4.61 3.12
N ILE A 73 7.90 5.81 3.33
CA ILE A 73 7.76 6.86 2.32
C ILE A 73 8.86 7.90 2.57
N ALA A 74 9.68 8.14 1.57
CA ALA A 74 10.55 9.32 1.51
C ALA A 74 9.90 10.39 0.62
N ASN A 75 10.25 11.66 0.83
CA ASN A 75 9.92 12.77 -0.09
C ASN A 75 8.49 12.75 -0.67
N PRO A 76 7.43 12.78 0.16
CA PRO A 76 6.05 12.74 -0.34
C PRO A 76 5.77 13.93 -1.27
N ILE A 77 5.08 13.67 -2.37
CA ILE A 77 4.62 14.70 -3.33
C ILE A 77 3.43 15.44 -2.72
N ILE A 78 2.49 14.67 -2.16
CA ILE A 78 1.28 15.14 -1.48
C ILE A 78 1.21 14.45 -0.13
N GLN A 79 0.84 15.19 0.92
CA GLN A 79 0.58 14.66 2.25
C GLN A 79 -0.54 15.46 2.92
N HIS A 80 -1.66 14.80 3.16
CA HIS A 80 -2.82 15.37 3.85
C HIS A 80 -3.17 14.52 5.06
N ASN A 81 -3.15 15.13 6.25
CA ASN A 81 -3.60 14.54 7.52
C ASN A 81 -2.97 13.19 7.93
N ILE A 82 -1.97 12.69 7.21
CA ILE A 82 -1.15 11.53 7.59
C ILE A 82 0.09 12.04 8.33
N PRO A 83 0.23 11.80 9.65
CA PRO A 83 1.37 12.31 10.41
C PRO A 83 2.62 11.43 10.28
N ASP A 84 2.47 10.16 9.89
CA ASP A 84 3.56 9.17 9.88
C ASP A 84 3.75 8.56 8.49
N LEU A 85 4.95 8.77 7.93
CA LEU A 85 5.38 8.25 6.64
C LEU A 85 5.97 6.83 6.74
N LYS A 86 5.92 6.23 7.93
CA LYS A 86 6.27 4.83 8.19
C LYS A 86 5.05 4.10 8.72
N PHE A 87 4.69 3.00 8.08
CA PHE A 87 3.60 2.16 8.57
C PHE A 87 3.92 0.68 8.47
N VAL A 88 3.41 -0.08 9.44
CA VAL A 88 3.58 -1.53 9.53
C VAL A 88 2.20 -2.15 9.40
N VAL A 89 2.05 -3.10 8.48
CA VAL A 89 0.84 -3.90 8.35
C VAL A 89 1.13 -5.32 8.81
N ASN A 90 0.40 -5.78 9.80
CA ASN A 90 0.41 -7.17 10.25
C ASN A 90 -0.70 -7.95 9.51
N PHE A 91 -0.39 -9.16 9.07
CA PHE A 91 -1.30 -10.00 8.28
C PHE A 91 -1.11 -11.48 8.60
N SER A 92 -2.04 -12.32 8.14
CA SER A 92 -1.93 -13.77 8.30
C SER A 92 -0.79 -14.32 7.45
N THR A 93 0.01 -15.27 7.97
CA THR A 93 1.11 -15.89 7.20
C THR A 93 0.66 -16.53 5.88
N ARG A 94 -0.63 -16.89 5.76
CA ARG A 94 -1.22 -17.42 4.52
C ARG A 94 -1.25 -16.40 3.38
N ASP A 95 -1.24 -15.11 3.69
CA ASP A 95 -1.28 -14.03 2.71
C ASP A 95 0.12 -13.56 2.28
N ALA A 96 1.19 -14.05 2.90
CA ALA A 96 2.56 -13.53 2.74
C ALA A 96 3.05 -13.51 1.28
N ASP A 97 2.95 -14.64 0.58
CA ASP A 97 3.46 -14.76 -0.80
C ASP A 97 2.64 -13.92 -1.79
N LYS A 98 1.32 -13.92 -1.62
CA LYS A 98 0.41 -13.14 -2.48
C LYS A 98 0.61 -11.64 -2.25
N LEU A 99 0.70 -11.20 -1.00
CA LEU A 99 0.95 -9.82 -0.64
C LEU A 99 2.30 -9.35 -1.18
N LYS A 100 3.36 -10.14 -1.02
CA LYS A 100 4.68 -9.81 -1.57
C LYS A 100 4.63 -9.65 -3.08
N SER A 101 3.95 -10.54 -3.79
CA SER A 101 3.79 -10.46 -5.24
C SER A 101 3.01 -9.21 -5.66
N ALA A 102 1.93 -8.88 -4.94
CA ALA A 102 1.13 -7.69 -5.20
C ALA A 102 1.92 -6.39 -4.95
N VAL A 103 2.73 -6.33 -3.88
CA VAL A 103 3.57 -5.14 -3.60
C VAL A 103 4.68 -4.99 -4.63
N ILE A 104 5.26 -6.09 -5.13
CA ILE A 104 6.19 -6.03 -6.27
C ILE A 104 5.50 -5.45 -7.51
N ALA A 105 4.26 -5.89 -7.79
CA ALA A 105 3.49 -5.35 -8.93
C ALA A 105 3.16 -3.86 -8.74
N LEU A 106 2.77 -3.45 -7.52
CA LEU A 106 2.45 -2.07 -7.17
C LEU A 106 3.65 -1.13 -7.35
N VAL A 107 4.82 -1.55 -6.87
CA VAL A 107 6.04 -0.71 -6.87
C VAL A 107 6.76 -0.79 -8.22
N GLY A 108 6.49 -1.80 -9.04
CA GLY A 108 7.21 -2.07 -10.28
C GLY A 108 8.59 -2.70 -10.04
N LYS A 109 9.31 -3.00 -11.13
CA LYS A 109 10.69 -3.50 -11.05
C LYS A 109 11.59 -2.38 -10.51
N GLN A 110 12.15 -2.57 -9.31
CA GLN A 110 13.24 -1.74 -8.77
C GLN A 110 14.59 -2.12 -9.35
#